data_AF-A0A3M2ZCN3-F1
#
_entry.id   AF-A0A3M2ZCN3-F1
#
_cell.length_a   1.000
_cell.length_b   1.000
_cell.length_c   1.000
_cell.angle_alpha   90.00
_cell.angle_beta   90.00
_cell.angle_gamma   90.00
#
_symmetry.space_group_name_H-M   'P 1'
#
loop_
_entity.id
_entity.type
_entity.pdbx_description
1 polymer ?
#
loop_
_entity_poly.entity_id
_entity_poly.type
_entity_poly.pdbx_seq_one_letter_code
_entity_poly.pdbx_strand_id
1 'polypeptide(L)'
;FTASRALRGVATVAPELVEKVRAAAQSLGYVANPAARALASSCSQTVVVLVPSLSNQLFIETLEAIQDVLRLRGLDVVIGNYHYSPEEEEKLLRNHLV
;
A
#
# COMPACT_ATOMS: atom_id res chain seq x y z
N PHE A 1 11.10 18.85 -9.97
CA PHE A 1 10.01 18.13 -9.24
C PHE A 1 8.75 18.98 -9.04
N THR A 2 8.26 19.72 -10.05
CA THR A 2 7.16 20.70 -9.85
C THR A 2 5.79 20.14 -10.25
N ALA A 3 5.70 19.45 -11.39
CA ALA A 3 4.44 18.84 -11.85
C ALA A 3 3.92 17.76 -10.89
N SER A 4 4.81 16.88 -10.39
CA SER A 4 4.44 15.84 -9.41
C SER A 4 3.92 16.43 -8.09
N ARG A 5 4.55 17.51 -7.58
CA ARG A 5 4.11 18.18 -6.34
C ARG A 5 2.79 18.93 -6.53
N ALA A 6 2.60 19.56 -7.69
CA ALA A 6 1.36 20.22 -8.07
C ALA A 6 0.18 19.24 -8.16
N LEU A 7 0.36 18.10 -8.82
CA LEU A 7 -0.65 17.04 -8.89
C LEU A 7 -0.94 16.37 -7.53
N ARG A 8 0.04 16.40 -6.61
CA ARG A 8 -0.09 15.91 -5.23
C ARG A 8 -0.74 16.91 -4.27
N GLY A 9 -0.99 18.16 -4.69
CA GLY A 9 -1.57 19.19 -3.81
C GLY A 9 -0.65 19.63 -2.66
N VAL A 10 0.67 19.52 -2.82
CA VAL A 10 1.62 19.91 -1.77
C VAL A 10 1.66 21.43 -1.62
N ALA A 11 1.42 21.94 -0.40
CA ALA A 11 1.30 23.37 -0.07
C ALA A 11 2.50 24.27 -0.47
N THR A 12 3.63 23.67 -0.83
CA THR A 12 4.82 24.38 -1.36
C THR A 12 4.68 24.86 -2.81
N VAL A 13 3.57 24.57 -3.50
CA VAL A 13 3.33 25.00 -4.89
C VAL A 13 2.24 26.05 -4.91
N ALA A 14 2.50 27.19 -5.55
CA ALA A 14 1.53 28.27 -5.67
C ALA A 14 0.22 27.78 -6.32
N PRO A 15 -0.96 28.19 -5.82
CA PRO A 15 -2.26 27.70 -6.31
C PRO A 15 -2.44 27.87 -7.82
N GLU A 16 -1.99 29.00 -8.37
CA GLU A 16 -2.04 29.28 -9.81
C GLU A 16 -1.27 28.27 -10.66
N LEU A 17 -0.15 27.77 -10.13
CA LEU A 17 0.69 26.79 -10.83
C LEU A 17 0.08 25.39 -10.76
N VAL A 18 -0.62 25.07 -9.66
CA VAL A 18 -1.38 23.82 -9.51
C VAL A 18 -2.49 23.73 -10.58
N GLU A 19 -3.24 24.81 -10.75
CA GLU A 19 -4.33 24.85 -11.73
C GLU A 19 -3.82 24.76 -13.18
N LYS A 20 -2.71 25.44 -13.51
CA LYS A 20 -2.06 25.30 -14.82
C LYS A 20 -1.61 23.87 -15.10
N VAL A 21 -1.02 23.19 -14.12
CA VAL A 21 -0.59 21.79 -14.27
C VAL A 21 -1.78 20.85 -14.42
N ARG A 22 -2.88 21.07 -13.69
CA ARG A 22 -4.12 20.28 -13.83
C ARG A 22 -4.76 20.45 -15.20
N ALA A 23 -4.88 21.69 -15.69
CA ALA A 23 -5.45 21.96 -17.00
C ALA A 23 -4.64 21.27 -18.12
N ALA A 24 -3.31 21.35 -18.05
CA ALA A 24 -2.43 20.67 -19.00
C ALA A 24 -2.54 19.14 -18.90
N ALA A 25 -2.62 18.58 -17.70
CA ALA A 25 -2.80 17.14 -17.50
C ALA A 25 -4.14 16.65 -18.07
N GLN A 26 -5.23 17.41 -17.88
CA GLN A 26 -6.54 17.10 -18.46
C GLN A 26 -6.53 17.18 -19.98
N SER A 27 -5.92 18.21 -20.57
CA SER A 27 -5.83 18.33 -22.04
C SER A 27 -5.02 17.21 -22.69
N LEU A 28 -4.08 16.61 -21.94
CA LEU A 28 -3.27 15.48 -22.39
C LEU A 28 -3.92 14.12 -22.09
N GLY A 29 -5.10 14.09 -21.45
CA GLY A 29 -5.73 12.84 -21.03
C GLY A 29 -4.92 12.06 -19.97
N TYR A 30 -4.06 12.75 -19.22
CA TYR A 30 -3.18 12.12 -18.26
C TYR A 30 -3.96 11.61 -17.05
N VAL A 31 -4.00 10.29 -16.87
CA VAL A 31 -4.53 9.62 -15.68
C VAL A 31 -3.34 9.21 -14.80
N ALA A 32 -3.31 9.70 -13.56
CA ALA A 32 -2.25 9.37 -12.62
C ALA A 32 -2.24 7.86 -12.35
N ASN A 33 -1.15 7.19 -12.70
CA ASN A 33 -1.00 5.75 -12.50
C ASN A 33 -0.96 5.41 -10.99
N PRO A 34 -1.90 4.59 -10.48
CA PRO A 34 -1.90 4.14 -9.09
C PRO A 34 -0.60 3.42 -8.68
N ALA A 35 0.03 2.67 -9.59
CA ALA A 35 1.32 2.02 -9.32
C ALA A 35 2.45 3.03 -9.15
N ALA A 36 2.45 4.11 -9.93
CA ALA A 36 3.42 5.21 -9.76
C ALA A 36 3.15 6.00 -8.46
N ARG A 37 1.88 6.08 -8.02
CA ARG A 37 1.50 6.67 -6.73
C ARG A 37 1.96 5.82 -5.55
N ALA A 38 1.81 4.49 -5.62
CA ALA A 38 2.33 3.57 -4.63
C ALA A 38 3.87 3.68 -4.51
N LEU A 39 4.56 3.65 -5.66
CA LEU A 39 6.03 3.77 -5.73
C LEU A 39 6.55 5.11 -5.18
N ALA A 40 5.87 6.22 -5.49
CA ALA A 40 6.26 7.55 -5.01
C ALA A 40 5.89 7.84 -3.54
N SER A 41 5.06 7.00 -2.91
CA SER A 41 4.67 7.14 -1.50
C SER A 41 5.57 6.36 -0.54
N SER A 42 6.38 5.42 -1.05
CA SER A 42 7.22 4.50 -0.25
C SER A 42 6.50 3.77 0.89
N CYS A 43 5.17 3.78 0.91
CA CYS A 43 4.37 3.23 1.98
C CYS A 43 3.26 2.41 1.31
N SER A 44 3.48 1.10 1.20
CA SER A 44 2.43 0.19 0.82
C SER A 44 1.30 0.34 1.85
N GLN A 45 0.06 0.51 1.40
CA GLN A 45 -1.12 0.43 2.27
C GLN A 45 -1.41 -1.04 2.65
N THR A 46 -0.35 -1.84 2.79
CA THR A 46 -0.42 -3.30 2.88
C THR A 46 0.13 -3.73 4.23
N VAL A 47 -0.64 -4.51 4.95
CA VAL A 47 -0.24 -5.15 6.22
C VAL A 47 0.03 -6.62 5.94
N VAL A 48 1.23 -7.08 6.26
CA VAL A 48 1.60 -8.49 6.16
C VAL A 48 1.35 -9.17 7.50
N VAL A 49 0.56 -10.24 7.48
CA VAL A 49 0.23 -11.06 8.65
C VAL A 49 0.84 -12.44 8.45
N LEU A 50 1.82 -12.78 9.30
CA LEU A 50 2.47 -14.09 9.28
C LEU A 50 1.82 -15.01 10.30
N VAL A 51 1.43 -16.21 9.86
CA VAL A 51 0.77 -17.23 10.68
C VAL A 51 1.46 -18.59 10.52
N PRO A 52 1.52 -19.42 11.58
CA PRO A 52 2.20 -20.70 11.51
C PRO A 52 1.42 -21.77 10.75
N SER A 53 0.10 -21.61 10.62
CA SER A 53 -0.76 -22.58 9.92
C SER A 53 -2.10 -21.96 9.53
N LEU A 54 -2.57 -22.29 8.33
CA LEU A 54 -3.94 -22.02 7.84
C LEU A 54 -4.90 -23.20 8.04
N SER A 55 -4.44 -24.30 8.62
CA SER A 55 -5.26 -25.49 8.87
C SER A 55 -5.78 -25.54 10.31
N ASN A 56 -5.20 -24.76 11.21
CA ASN A 56 -5.61 -24.68 12.60
C ASN A 56 -6.62 -23.54 12.78
N GLN A 57 -7.84 -23.89 13.22
CA GLN A 57 -8.95 -22.93 13.43
C GLN A 57 -8.59 -21.78 14.37
N LEU A 58 -7.68 -22.01 15.33
CA LEU A 58 -7.21 -20.96 16.25
C LEU A 58 -6.70 -19.70 15.53
N PHE A 59 -6.03 -19.86 14.38
CA PHE A 59 -5.48 -18.74 13.63
C PHE A 59 -6.46 -18.14 12.63
N ILE A 60 -7.45 -18.93 12.17
CA ILE A 60 -8.43 -18.49 11.18
C ILE A 60 -9.35 -17.43 11.75
N GLU A 61 -9.91 -17.63 12.95
CA GLU A 61 -10.77 -16.64 13.59
C GLU A 61 -10.03 -15.30 13.83
N THR A 62 -8.77 -15.40 14.27
CA THR A 62 -7.92 -14.22 14.48
C THR A 62 -7.65 -13.49 13.16
N LEU A 63 -7.40 -14.24 12.09
CA LEU A 63 -7.11 -13.69 10.77
C LEU A 63 -8.33 -12.99 10.17
N GLU A 64 -9.52 -13.56 10.31
CA GLU A 64 -10.79 -12.94 9.90
C GLU A 64 -11.00 -11.61 10.65
N ALA A 65 -10.84 -11.61 11.98
CA ALA A 65 -10.98 -10.40 12.78
C ALA A 65 -9.98 -9.29 12.38
N ILE A 66 -8.73 -9.66 12.09
CA ILE A 66 -7.72 -8.72 11.57
C ILE A 66 -8.17 -8.15 10.22
N GLN A 67 -8.63 -9.01 9.31
CA GLN A 67 -9.03 -8.60 7.97
C GLN A 67 -10.23 -7.64 8.01
N ASP A 68 -11.21 -7.87 8.87
CA ASP A 68 -12.38 -6.99 9.02
C ASP A 68 -11.97 -5.58 9.48
N VAL A 69 -11.09 -5.49 10.48
CA VAL A 69 -10.61 -4.19 11.00
C VAL A 69 -9.78 -3.43 9.97
N LEU A 70 -8.89 -4.12 9.25
CA LEU A 70 -7.98 -3.49 8.29
C LEU A 70 -8.69 -3.11 7.00
N ARG A 71 -9.64 -3.92 6.52
CA ARG A 71 -10.46 -3.61 5.35
C ARG A 71 -11.25 -2.33 5.52
N LEU A 72 -11.84 -2.11 6.71
CA LEU A 72 -12.55 -0.87 7.04
C LEU A 72 -11.65 0.38 7.03
N ARG A 73 -10.33 0.21 7.16
CA ARG A 73 -9.34 1.29 7.12
C ARG A 73 -8.72 1.48 5.73
N GLY A 74 -9.17 0.73 4.72
CA GLY A 74 -8.61 0.76 3.37
C GLY A 74 -7.19 0.22 3.28
N LEU A 75 -6.82 -0.69 4.20
CA LEU A 75 -5.54 -1.39 4.18
C LEU A 75 -5.72 -2.79 3.58
N ASP A 76 -4.83 -3.15 2.66
CA ASP A 76 -4.76 -4.49 2.10
C ASP A 76 -4.05 -5.44 3.07
N VAL A 77 -4.52 -6.68 3.16
CA VAL A 77 -3.91 -7.72 4.00
C VAL A 77 -3.27 -8.78 3.12
N VAL A 78 -1.99 -9.05 3.36
CA VAL A 78 -1.25 -10.17 2.74
C VAL A 78 -0.93 -11.19 3.81
N ILE A 79 -1.25 -12.45 3.55
CA ILE A 79 -1.10 -13.53 4.53
C ILE A 79 0.07 -14.41 4.12
N GLY A 80 1.02 -14.59 5.03
CA GLY A 80 2.14 -15.52 4.88
C GLY A 80 2.01 -16.69 5.84
N ASN A 81 2.00 -17.91 5.32
CA ASN A 81 2.04 -19.12 6.14
C ASN A 81 3.48 -19.63 6.25
N TYR A 82 4.03 -19.70 7.46
CA TYR A 82 5.42 -20.13 7.70
C TYR A 82 5.56 -21.57 8.21
N HIS A 83 4.46 -22.33 8.30
CA HIS A 83 4.48 -23.77 8.60
C HIS A 83 5.27 -24.18 9.85
N TYR A 84 5.31 -23.32 10.89
CA TYR A 84 6.15 -23.48 12.07
C TYR A 84 7.68 -23.57 11.80
N SER A 85 8.12 -23.19 10.61
CA SER A 85 9.54 -23.13 10.23
C SER A 85 10.09 -21.71 10.44
N PRO A 86 11.09 -21.53 11.33
CA PRO A 86 11.76 -20.24 11.51
C PRO A 86 12.45 -19.75 10.23
N GLU A 87 12.91 -20.68 9.39
CA GLU A 87 13.58 -20.37 8.13
C GLU A 87 12.60 -19.78 7.09
N GLU A 88 11.38 -20.32 7.05
CA GLU A 88 10.31 -19.79 6.21
C GLU A 88 9.78 -18.44 6.71
N GLU A 89 9.66 -18.29 8.03
CA GLU A 89 9.31 -17.02 8.67
C GLU A 89 10.31 -15.93 8.29
N GLU A 90 11.61 -16.19 8.45
CA GLU A 90 12.67 -15.25 8.12
C GLU A 90 12.69 -14.90 6.62
N LYS A 91 12.41 -15.89 5.75
CA LYS A 91 12.27 -15.68 4.30
C LYS A 91 11.09 -14.77 3.98
N LEU A 92 9.93 -14.98 4.61
CA LEU A 92 8.74 -14.16 4.39
C LEU A 92 8.94 -12.73 4.90
N LEU A 93 9.58 -12.56 6.06
CA LEU A 93 9.95 -11.24 6.59
C LEU A 93 10.84 -10.48 5.61
N ARG A 94 11.89 -11.12 5.08
CA ARG A 94 12.80 -10.49 4.10
C ARG A 94 12.09 -10.03 2.82
N ASN A 95 11.14 -10.81 2.32
CA ASN A 95 10.44 -10.49 1.07
C ASN A 95 9.48 -9.29 1.20
N HIS A 96 9.07 -8.96 2.42
CA HIS A 96 8.01 -7.98 2.68
C HIS A 96 8.46 -6.73 3.47
N LEU A 97 9.67 -6.73 4.02
CA LEU A 97 10.25 -5.60 4.78
C LEU A 97 11.35 -4.83 4.01
N VAL A 98 11.70 -5.24 2.80
CA VAL A 98 12.72 -4.62 1.94
C VAL A 98 12.06 -3.97 0.74
#